data_AF-A0A3D6EYA0-F1
#
_entry.id   AF-A0A3D6EYA0-F1
#
_cell.length_a   1.000
_cell.length_b   1.000
_cell.length_c   1.000
_cell.angle_alpha   90.00
_cell.angle_beta   90.00
_cell.angle_gamma   90.00
#
_symmetry.space_group_name_H-M   'P 1'
#
loop_
_entity.id
_entity.type
_entity.pdbx_description
1 polymer ?
#
loop_
_entity_poly.entity_id
_entity_poly.type
_entity_poly.pdbx_seq_one_letter_code
_entity_poly.pdbx_strand_id
1 'polypeptide(L)'
;MAVDSPYFYVAYGTVPLIYRGHLRTDSANVFRNDFYFSKVVPFGVTSLAVVALSQNENTLEKITGARKPVLYRDILEEQGEGIFSTDGMLVTDYPVQHLVYVYFYRNEFVVLDTAFQVLQRGHTIDSISKAQLVVKVTRNNSHTLGAPPLIVNKGVRIADGLLYVHANLLSRGEAVADFERHAVLDVYALHSGDYQHSFYVPQFKGHGLKAFVIVQGDFYGLYDGYLVRYRMTTNDITRA
;
A
#
# COMPACT_ATOMS: atom_id res chain seq x y z
N MET A 1 6.05 2.30 9.86
CA MET A 1 6.50 1.14 10.67
C MET A 1 6.10 -0.12 9.93
N ALA A 2 6.94 -1.14 9.93
CA ALA A 2 6.66 -2.45 9.33
C ALA A 2 7.16 -3.57 10.27
N VAL A 3 6.60 -4.77 10.13
CA VAL A 3 6.98 -5.94 10.92
C VAL A 3 7.23 -7.10 9.95
N ASP A 4 8.41 -7.71 10.06
CA ASP A 4 8.75 -8.99 9.42
C ASP A 4 9.39 -9.85 10.50
N SER A 5 8.61 -10.78 11.05
CA SER A 5 8.97 -11.49 12.27
C SER A 5 10.32 -12.22 12.12
N PRO A 6 11.26 -12.04 13.07
CA PRO A 6 11.08 -11.51 14.42
C PRO A 6 11.45 -10.02 14.58
N TYR A 7 11.57 -9.26 13.49
CA TYR A 7 12.03 -7.87 13.50
C TYR A 7 10.89 -6.87 13.26
N PHE A 8 11.06 -5.67 13.81
CA PHE A 8 10.27 -4.50 13.46
C PHE A 8 11.17 -3.41 12.86
N TYR A 9 10.56 -2.57 12.04
CA TYR A 9 11.25 -1.53 11.28
C TYR A 9 10.52 -0.20 11.45
N VAL A 10 11.28 0.84 11.80
CA VAL A 10 10.79 2.22 11.86
C VAL A 10 11.58 3.03 10.84
N ALA A 11 10.87 3.69 9.94
CA ALA A 11 11.48 4.30 8.77
C ALA A 11 10.99 5.74 8.63
N TYR A 12 11.93 6.65 8.39
CA TYR A 12 11.70 8.01 7.92
C TYR A 12 12.32 8.10 6.53
N GLY A 13 11.55 8.56 5.55
CA GLY A 13 11.99 8.57 4.14
C GLY A 13 12.62 9.89 3.70
N THR A 14 12.15 11.01 4.28
CA THR A 14 12.68 12.36 4.07
C THR A 14 13.96 12.64 4.85
N VAL A 15 14.16 11.91 5.95
CA VAL A 15 15.44 11.77 6.63
C VAL A 15 15.86 10.33 6.38
N PRO A 16 16.85 10.03 5.54
CA PRO A 16 17.11 8.69 5.03
C PRO A 16 17.53 7.80 6.20
N LEU A 17 16.57 7.16 6.87
CA LEU A 17 16.82 6.53 8.16
C LEU A 17 15.81 5.41 8.40
N ILE A 18 16.36 4.21 8.55
CA ILE A 18 15.61 3.00 8.85
C ILE A 18 16.25 2.40 10.10
N TYR A 19 15.46 2.30 11.16
CA TYR A 19 15.78 1.53 12.35
C TYR A 19 15.24 0.11 12.23
N ARG A 20 15.97 -0.87 12.77
CA ARG A 20 15.52 -2.25 12.94
C ARG A 20 15.74 -2.67 14.39
N GLY A 21 14.70 -3.21 15.00
CA GLY A 21 14.74 -3.82 16.33
C GLY A 21 14.19 -5.24 16.29
N HIS A 22 14.48 -6.02 17.32
CA HIS A 22 13.88 -7.35 17.51
C HIS A 22 12.59 -7.19 18.33
N LEU A 23 11.52 -7.93 18.01
CA LEU A 23 10.22 -7.82 18.69
C LEU A 23 10.27 -8.15 20.19
N ARG A 24 11.33 -8.82 20.64
CA ARG A 24 11.57 -9.14 22.06
C ARG A 24 12.48 -8.13 22.78
N THR A 25 12.83 -7.03 22.14
CA THR A 25 13.74 -6.01 22.69
C THR A 25 13.11 -4.63 22.57
N ASP A 26 13.32 -3.79 23.57
CA ASP A 26 12.76 -2.43 23.62
C ASP A 26 13.61 -1.39 22.86
N SER A 27 14.55 -1.85 22.03
CA SER A 27 15.46 -0.98 21.30
C SER A 27 15.55 -1.35 19.82
N ALA A 28 15.89 -0.36 19.01
CA ALA A 28 16.17 -0.52 17.59
C ALA A 28 17.47 0.18 17.25
N ASN A 29 18.26 -0.43 16.37
CA ASN A 29 19.51 0.14 15.88
C ASN A 29 19.33 0.65 14.45
N VAL A 30 20.19 1.58 14.03
CA VAL A 30 20.22 2.02 12.64
C VAL A 30 20.51 0.81 11.75
N PHE A 31 19.57 0.52 10.87
CA PHE A 31 19.69 -0.54 9.87
C PHE A 31 20.25 0.01 8.56
N ARG A 32 19.73 1.15 8.10
CA ARG A 32 20.18 1.87 6.90
C ARG A 32 19.97 3.37 7.07
N ASN A 33 20.84 4.19 6.47
CA ASN A 33 20.75 5.64 6.54
C ASN A 33 21.35 6.41 5.34
N ASP A 34 21.38 5.76 4.17
CA ASP A 34 22.21 6.15 3.04
C ASP A 34 21.42 6.40 1.73
N PHE A 35 20.09 6.33 1.78
CA PHE A 35 19.22 6.60 0.63
C PHE A 35 17.86 7.17 1.06
N TYR A 36 17.34 8.11 0.26
CA TYR A 36 16.00 8.66 0.44
C TYR A 36 14.95 7.75 -0.20
N PHE A 37 13.75 7.74 0.36
CA PHE A 37 12.66 6.94 -0.16
C PHE A 37 11.31 7.54 0.20
N SER A 38 10.28 7.22 -0.58
CA SER A 38 8.89 7.56 -0.27
C SER A 38 8.17 6.41 0.43
N LYS A 39 8.51 5.16 0.10
CA LYS A 39 7.96 3.94 0.70
C LYS A 39 9.07 2.91 0.92
N VAL A 40 8.93 2.09 1.96
CA VAL A 40 9.81 0.95 2.22
C VAL A 40 9.04 -0.18 2.87
N VAL A 41 9.25 -1.39 2.37
CA VAL A 41 8.82 -2.63 3.03
C VAL A 41 10.03 -3.56 3.19
N PRO A 42 10.30 -4.05 4.41
CA PRO A 42 11.28 -5.10 4.60
C PRO A 42 10.74 -6.41 4.02
N PHE A 43 11.62 -7.21 3.45
CA PHE A 43 11.30 -8.59 3.10
C PHE A 43 12.50 -9.49 3.30
N GLY A 44 12.30 -10.60 4.01
CA GLY A 44 13.38 -11.49 4.38
C GLY A 44 14.38 -10.82 5.33
N VAL A 45 15.51 -11.48 5.57
CA VAL A 45 16.40 -11.11 6.69
C VAL A 45 17.11 -9.75 6.49
N THR A 46 17.47 -9.42 5.25
CA THR A 46 18.32 -8.26 4.94
C THR A 46 17.89 -7.46 3.72
N SER A 47 16.72 -7.76 3.15
CA SER A 47 16.25 -7.11 1.94
C SER A 47 15.16 -6.09 2.23
N LEU A 48 15.15 -5.03 1.44
CA LEU A 48 14.15 -3.97 1.46
C LEU A 48 13.66 -3.75 0.03
N ALA A 49 12.35 -3.60 -0.13
CA ALA A 49 11.75 -3.05 -1.32
C ALA A 49 11.39 -1.60 -1.06
N VAL A 50 11.85 -0.73 -1.94
CA VAL A 50 11.85 0.71 -1.71
C VAL A 50 11.25 1.39 -2.93
N VAL A 51 10.44 2.41 -2.70
CA VAL A 51 10.07 3.36 -3.75
C VAL A 51 10.90 4.61 -3.53
N ALA A 52 11.71 4.97 -4.51
CA ALA A 52 12.60 6.12 -4.43
C ALA A 52 12.51 6.97 -5.69
N LEU A 53 12.87 8.25 -5.56
CA LEU A 53 12.91 9.19 -6.67
C LEU A 53 14.26 9.09 -7.38
N SER A 54 14.26 8.72 -8.66
CA SER A 54 15.45 8.61 -9.50
C SER A 54 15.22 9.36 -10.81
N GLN A 55 16.02 10.38 -11.10
CA GLN A 55 15.91 11.18 -12.33
C GLN A 55 14.49 11.78 -12.55
N ASN A 56 13.84 12.26 -11.49
CA ASN A 56 12.47 12.77 -11.50
C ASN A 56 11.38 11.74 -11.81
N GLU A 57 11.65 10.44 -11.59
CA GLU A 57 10.68 9.36 -11.70
C GLU A 57 10.66 8.54 -10.41
N ASN A 58 9.48 8.07 -10.00
CA ASN A 58 9.42 7.06 -8.95
C ASN A 58 9.87 5.72 -9.53
N THR A 59 10.84 5.10 -8.87
CA THR A 59 11.36 3.79 -9.25
C THR A 59 11.22 2.82 -8.10
N LEU A 60 11.01 1.55 -8.42
CA LEU A 60 11.06 0.49 -7.43
C LEU A 60 12.49 -0.02 -7.33
N GLU A 61 13.04 -0.05 -6.12
CA GLU A 61 14.42 -0.42 -5.85
C GLU A 61 14.50 -1.61 -4.89
N LYS A 62 15.35 -2.57 -5.23
CA LYS A 62 15.71 -3.68 -4.35
C LYS A 62 17.03 -3.37 -3.67
N ILE A 63 17.02 -3.46 -2.35
CA ILE A 63 18.21 -3.27 -1.52
C ILE A 63 18.45 -4.56 -0.74
N THR A 64 19.70 -5.03 -0.67
CA THR A 64 20.04 -6.27 0.05
C THR A 64 21.34 -6.10 0.81
N GLY A 65 21.28 -6.22 2.14
CA GLY A 65 22.42 -6.00 3.03
C GLY A 65 23.03 -4.60 2.85
N ALA A 66 24.35 -4.54 2.68
CA ALA A 66 25.10 -3.30 2.45
C ALA A 66 25.33 -2.98 0.95
N ARG A 67 24.67 -3.70 0.03
CA ARG A 67 24.85 -3.49 -1.41
C ARG A 67 24.17 -2.20 -1.87
N LYS A 68 24.66 -1.65 -2.99
CA LYS A 68 23.99 -0.57 -3.71
C LYS A 68 22.58 -1.00 -4.15
N PRO A 69 21.60 -0.07 -4.18
CA PRO A 69 20.27 -0.36 -4.69
C PRO A 69 20.31 -0.84 -6.15
N VAL A 70 19.45 -1.82 -6.47
CA VAL A 70 19.16 -2.24 -7.84
C VAL A 70 17.84 -1.59 -8.25
N LEU A 71 17.87 -0.79 -9.30
CA LEU A 71 16.73 0.01 -9.77
C LEU A 71 15.95 -0.74 -10.85
N TYR A 72 14.63 -0.75 -10.72
CA TYR A 72 13.71 -1.32 -11.70
C TYR A 72 12.78 -0.21 -12.22
N ARG A 73 13.12 0.35 -13.39
CA ARG A 73 12.46 1.54 -13.94
C ARG A 73 11.10 1.22 -14.57
N ASP A 74 10.97 0.07 -15.22
CA ASP A 74 9.79 -0.25 -16.03
C ASP A 74 8.64 -0.89 -15.25
N ILE A 75 8.77 -1.02 -13.93
CA ILE A 75 7.70 -1.56 -13.07
C ILE A 75 6.62 -0.50 -12.84
N LEU A 76 7.04 0.73 -12.50
CA LEU A 76 6.13 1.83 -12.18
C LEU A 76 5.88 2.70 -13.42
N GLU A 77 4.72 2.53 -14.05
CA GLU A 77 4.41 3.19 -15.32
C GLU A 77 3.80 4.58 -15.13
N GLU A 78 4.43 5.61 -15.68
CA GLU A 78 3.99 7.01 -15.62
C GLU A 78 2.93 7.32 -16.71
N GLN A 79 1.96 8.19 -16.41
CA GLN A 79 0.83 8.51 -17.32
C GLN A 79 0.84 9.95 -17.87
N GLY A 80 1.99 10.62 -17.89
CA GLY A 80 2.18 11.99 -18.40
C GLY A 80 1.99 13.11 -17.38
N GLU A 81 1.59 12.79 -16.15
CA GLU A 81 1.37 13.74 -15.04
C GLU A 81 2.56 13.76 -14.04
N GLY A 82 3.71 13.24 -14.47
CA GLY A 82 4.95 13.16 -13.70
C GLY A 82 4.86 12.21 -12.51
N ILE A 83 5.71 12.48 -11.51
CA ILE A 83 5.90 11.65 -10.30
C ILE A 83 4.62 11.37 -9.50
N PHE A 84 3.57 12.17 -9.68
CA PHE A 84 2.34 11.99 -8.92
C PHE A 84 1.48 10.86 -9.48
N SER A 85 1.49 10.62 -10.80
CA SER A 85 0.72 9.54 -11.42
C SER A 85 1.19 8.14 -10.97
N THR A 86 2.44 8.05 -10.52
CA THR A 86 3.05 6.82 -10.03
C THR A 86 3.07 6.70 -8.51
N ASP A 87 2.41 7.59 -7.76
CA ASP A 87 2.32 7.44 -6.30
C ASP A 87 1.30 6.35 -5.93
N GLY A 88 1.54 5.70 -4.79
CA GLY A 88 0.84 4.49 -4.43
C GLY A 88 1.36 3.86 -3.14
N MET A 89 0.89 2.64 -2.90
CA MET A 89 1.16 1.84 -1.73
C MET A 89 1.99 0.62 -2.12
N LEU A 90 3.04 0.37 -1.36
CA LEU A 90 3.85 -0.85 -1.46
C LEU A 90 3.58 -1.72 -0.23
N VAL A 91 3.18 -2.96 -0.45
CA VAL A 91 2.90 -3.94 0.62
C VAL A 91 3.48 -5.32 0.27
N THR A 92 3.61 -6.16 1.28
CA THR A 92 4.11 -7.53 1.17
C THR A 92 3.32 -8.45 2.11
N ASP A 93 3.33 -9.75 1.84
CA ASP A 93 2.68 -10.80 2.63
C ASP A 93 3.63 -11.44 3.65
N TYR A 94 3.08 -12.27 4.55
CA TYR A 94 3.86 -13.09 5.47
C TYR A 94 3.38 -14.55 5.45
N PRO A 95 4.29 -15.55 5.35
CA PRO A 95 5.71 -15.39 5.04
C PRO A 95 5.89 -14.78 3.64
N VAL A 96 6.90 -13.92 3.49
CA VAL A 96 7.05 -13.09 2.29
C VAL A 96 7.23 -13.94 1.04
N GLN A 97 6.28 -13.80 0.12
CA GLN A 97 6.28 -14.44 -1.20
C GLN A 97 6.10 -13.38 -2.31
N HIS A 98 5.35 -12.32 -2.02
CA HIS A 98 4.95 -11.33 -3.01
C HIS A 98 5.17 -9.90 -2.52
N LEU A 99 5.49 -9.02 -3.47
CA LEU A 99 5.42 -7.58 -3.31
C LEU A 99 4.27 -7.08 -4.18
N VAL A 100 3.42 -6.21 -3.64
CA VAL A 100 2.33 -5.62 -4.41
C VAL A 100 2.43 -4.12 -4.34
N TYR A 101 2.38 -3.51 -5.53
CA TYR A 101 2.27 -2.08 -5.70
C TYR A 101 0.86 -1.72 -6.17
N VAL A 102 0.15 -0.88 -5.43
CA VAL A 102 -1.19 -0.39 -5.80
C VAL A 102 -1.14 1.12 -5.98
N TYR A 103 -1.59 1.61 -7.13
CA TYR A 103 -1.59 3.06 -7.40
C TYR A 103 -2.69 3.78 -6.61
N PHE A 104 -2.43 5.00 -6.17
CA PHE A 104 -3.45 5.78 -5.45
C PHE A 104 -4.55 6.31 -6.35
N TYR A 105 -4.20 6.77 -7.55
CA TYR A 105 -5.05 7.63 -8.39
C TYR A 105 -5.60 6.94 -9.65
N ARG A 106 -5.35 5.64 -9.78
CA ARG A 106 -5.84 4.81 -10.87
C ARG A 106 -6.12 3.39 -10.38
N ASN A 107 -6.95 2.68 -11.12
CA ASN A 107 -7.41 1.34 -10.78
C ASN A 107 -6.38 0.23 -11.06
N GLU A 108 -5.08 0.51 -11.07
CA GLU A 108 -4.06 -0.48 -11.42
C GLU A 108 -3.29 -0.99 -10.19
N PHE A 109 -2.81 -2.22 -10.27
CA PHE A 109 -1.83 -2.77 -9.34
C PHE A 109 -0.86 -3.74 -10.03
N VAL A 110 0.28 -3.95 -9.40
CA VAL A 110 1.36 -4.82 -9.90
C VAL A 110 1.75 -5.79 -8.80
N VAL A 111 1.77 -7.08 -9.14
CA VAL A 111 2.25 -8.16 -8.28
C VAL A 111 3.63 -8.58 -8.76
N LEU A 112 4.57 -8.65 -7.84
CA LEU A 112 5.96 -9.00 -8.08
C LEU A 112 6.38 -10.15 -7.18
N ASP A 113 7.34 -10.94 -7.64
CA ASP A 113 8.09 -11.82 -6.76
C ASP A 113 9.18 -11.06 -5.98
N THR A 114 9.88 -11.76 -5.09
CA THR A 114 10.99 -11.17 -4.32
C THR A 114 12.24 -10.87 -5.17
N ALA A 115 12.30 -11.32 -6.42
CA ALA A 115 13.32 -10.96 -7.41
C ALA A 115 12.92 -9.73 -8.27
N PHE A 116 11.76 -9.14 -7.96
CA PHE A 116 11.16 -7.99 -8.66
C PHE A 116 10.80 -8.32 -10.12
N GLN A 117 10.52 -9.60 -10.40
CA GLN A 117 9.87 -9.99 -11.65
C GLN A 117 8.38 -9.68 -11.55
N VAL A 118 7.84 -9.08 -12.61
CA VAL A 118 6.40 -8.85 -12.72
C VAL A 118 5.70 -10.18 -12.94
N LEU A 119 4.97 -10.64 -11.91
CA LEU A 119 4.13 -11.82 -12.00
C LEU A 119 2.79 -11.46 -12.64
N GLN A 120 2.27 -10.28 -12.29
CA GLN A 120 0.97 -9.83 -12.80
C GLN A 120 0.81 -8.31 -12.77
N ARG A 121 0.04 -7.79 -13.73
CA ARG A 121 -0.64 -6.50 -13.63
C ARG A 121 -2.14 -6.75 -13.58
N GLY A 122 -2.83 -6.11 -12.67
CA GLY A 122 -4.27 -6.27 -12.47
C GLY A 122 -4.96 -4.93 -12.31
N HIS A 123 -6.29 -4.97 -12.35
CA HIS A 123 -7.12 -3.79 -12.14
C HIS A 123 -8.05 -3.99 -10.95
N THR A 124 -8.25 -2.93 -10.16
CA THR A 124 -9.34 -2.88 -9.20
C THR A 124 -10.66 -2.66 -9.95
N ILE A 125 -11.79 -2.95 -9.30
CA ILE A 125 -13.14 -2.86 -9.88
C ILE A 125 -13.53 -1.44 -10.30
N ASP A 126 -12.83 -0.44 -9.75
CA ASP A 126 -13.01 0.94 -10.15
C ASP A 126 -12.68 1.14 -11.65
N SER A 127 -13.30 2.15 -12.26
CA SER A 127 -13.17 2.43 -13.70
C SER A 127 -12.12 3.47 -14.07
N ILE A 128 -11.50 4.15 -13.10
CA ILE A 128 -10.54 5.23 -13.33
C ILE A 128 -9.16 4.63 -13.67
N SER A 129 -8.90 4.37 -14.94
CA SER A 129 -7.61 3.84 -15.42
C SER A 129 -6.54 4.90 -15.68
N LYS A 130 -6.94 6.16 -15.80
CA LYS A 130 -6.03 7.30 -15.91
C LYS A 130 -6.11 8.13 -14.66
N ALA A 131 -4.95 8.41 -14.07
CA ALA A 131 -4.84 9.39 -13.01
C ALA A 131 -5.43 10.73 -13.49
N GLN A 132 -6.21 11.37 -12.62
CA GLN A 132 -6.89 12.63 -12.90
C GLN A 132 -6.25 13.73 -12.05
N LEU A 133 -5.02 14.11 -12.41
CA LEU A 133 -4.21 15.00 -11.58
C LEU A 133 -4.12 16.39 -12.21
N VAL A 134 -4.28 17.41 -11.38
CA VAL A 134 -3.96 18.78 -11.75
C VAL A 134 -2.56 19.07 -11.22
N VAL A 135 -1.55 19.11 -12.08
CA VAL A 135 -0.16 19.40 -11.68
C VAL A 135 0.20 20.84 -12.04
N LYS A 136 0.82 21.56 -11.09
CA LYS A 136 1.35 22.92 -11.28
C LYS A 136 2.86 22.90 -11.08
N VAL A 137 3.56 23.71 -11.88
CA VAL A 137 4.98 24.00 -11.69
C VAL A 137 5.11 25.31 -10.92
N THR A 138 5.85 25.28 -9.82
CA THR A 138 6.13 26.44 -8.98
C THR A 138 7.22 27.32 -9.59
N ARG A 139 7.42 28.51 -9.02
CA ARG A 139 8.47 29.45 -9.49
C ARG A 139 9.89 28.88 -9.37
N ASN A 140 10.12 27.95 -8.45
CA ASN A 140 11.38 27.25 -8.23
C ASN A 140 11.48 25.93 -9.03
N ASN A 141 10.67 25.77 -10.08
CA ASN A 141 10.66 24.60 -10.96
C ASN A 141 10.35 23.28 -10.22
N SER A 142 9.58 23.35 -9.13
CA SER A 142 9.09 22.16 -8.40
C SER A 142 7.66 21.84 -8.83
N HIS A 143 7.32 20.55 -8.90
CA HIS A 143 5.97 20.12 -9.23
C HIS A 143 5.13 20.00 -7.96
N THR A 144 3.87 20.44 -8.02
CA THR A 144 2.90 20.33 -6.92
C THR A 144 1.51 20.01 -7.45
N LEU A 145 0.66 19.44 -6.59
CA LEU A 145 -0.76 19.27 -6.91
C LEU A 145 -1.46 20.63 -6.84
N GLY A 146 -2.13 20.98 -7.94
CA GLY A 146 -2.87 22.22 -8.12
C GLY A 146 -4.31 22.17 -7.60
N ALA A 147 -4.81 20.98 -7.29
CA ALA A 147 -6.09 20.69 -6.65
C ALA A 147 -5.99 19.33 -5.89
N PRO A 148 -6.85 19.06 -4.89
CA PRO A 148 -6.93 17.74 -4.26
C PRO A 148 -7.22 16.65 -5.31
N PRO A 149 -6.42 15.57 -5.36
CA PRO A 149 -6.60 14.52 -6.36
C PRO A 149 -7.73 13.56 -5.97
N LEU A 150 -8.34 12.93 -6.97
CA LEU A 150 -9.27 11.83 -6.75
C LEU A 150 -8.48 10.57 -6.36
N ILE A 151 -8.57 10.17 -5.09
CA ILE A 151 -8.00 8.90 -4.62
C ILE A 151 -8.94 7.77 -5.04
N VAL A 152 -8.43 6.76 -5.73
CA VAL A 152 -9.14 5.53 -6.11
C VAL A 152 -8.99 4.47 -5.02
N ASN A 153 -7.75 4.25 -4.58
CA ASN A 153 -7.39 3.22 -3.60
C ASN A 153 -6.86 3.88 -2.32
N LYS A 154 -7.54 3.71 -1.18
CA LYS A 154 -7.19 4.37 0.10
C LYS A 154 -6.26 3.57 0.99
N GLY A 155 -6.25 2.25 0.83
CA GLY A 155 -5.54 1.33 1.70
C GLY A 155 -5.43 -0.04 1.06
N VAL A 156 -4.37 -0.77 1.41
CA VAL A 156 -4.14 -2.11 0.86
C VAL A 156 -3.50 -3.02 1.90
N ARG A 157 -3.92 -4.29 1.93
CA ARG A 157 -3.27 -5.37 2.67
C ARG A 157 -3.27 -6.65 1.86
N ILE A 158 -2.30 -7.52 2.15
CA ILE A 158 -2.25 -8.87 1.62
C ILE A 158 -2.38 -9.83 2.80
N ALA A 159 -3.20 -10.86 2.66
CA ALA A 159 -3.28 -11.98 3.58
C ALA A 159 -3.79 -13.21 2.84
N ASP A 160 -3.22 -14.38 3.14
CA ASP A 160 -3.71 -15.69 2.68
C ASP A 160 -3.93 -15.78 1.16
N GLY A 161 -3.02 -15.20 0.36
CA GLY A 161 -3.09 -15.20 -1.10
C GLY A 161 -4.14 -14.25 -1.70
N LEU A 162 -4.69 -13.36 -0.88
CA LEU A 162 -5.69 -12.36 -1.28
C LEU A 162 -5.15 -10.94 -1.10
N LEU A 163 -5.48 -10.07 -2.06
CA LEU A 163 -5.26 -8.64 -2.02
C LEU A 163 -6.56 -7.95 -1.58
N TYR A 164 -6.49 -7.21 -0.47
CA TYR A 164 -7.61 -6.45 0.08
C TYR A 164 -7.38 -4.97 -0.19
N VAL A 165 -8.25 -4.36 -0.97
CA VAL A 165 -8.15 -2.95 -1.35
C VAL A 165 -9.30 -2.17 -0.74
N HIS A 166 -8.97 -1.16 0.06
CA HIS A 166 -9.94 -0.19 0.53
C HIS A 166 -10.26 0.80 -0.59
N ALA A 167 -11.40 0.59 -1.24
CA ALA A 167 -11.88 1.43 -2.33
C ALA A 167 -12.40 2.77 -1.80
N ASN A 168 -12.27 3.82 -2.62
CA ASN A 168 -12.76 5.16 -2.30
C ASN A 168 -13.91 5.63 -3.19
N LEU A 169 -14.41 4.78 -4.08
CA LEU A 169 -15.39 5.19 -5.07
C LEU A 169 -16.71 4.47 -4.85
N LEU A 170 -17.77 5.27 -4.81
CA LEU A 170 -19.14 4.83 -4.65
C LEU A 170 -19.51 3.93 -5.82
N SER A 171 -19.99 2.72 -5.54
CA SER A 171 -20.48 1.84 -6.60
C SER A 171 -21.79 2.36 -7.21
N ARG A 172 -22.07 1.99 -8.46
CA ARG A 172 -23.33 2.36 -9.13
C ARG A 172 -24.52 1.78 -8.36
N GLY A 173 -25.35 2.65 -7.78
CA GLY A 173 -26.57 2.28 -7.08
C GLY A 173 -26.44 2.24 -5.55
N GLU A 174 -25.26 2.51 -5.00
CA GLU A 174 -25.06 2.67 -3.56
C GLU A 174 -25.51 4.07 -3.10
N ALA A 175 -26.22 4.13 -1.97
CA ALA A 175 -26.60 5.42 -1.39
C ALA A 175 -25.38 6.11 -0.77
N VAL A 176 -25.18 7.40 -1.06
CA VAL A 176 -24.07 8.21 -0.53
C VAL A 176 -23.99 8.11 1.01
N ALA A 177 -25.14 8.10 1.68
CA ALA A 177 -25.21 8.02 3.13
C ALA A 177 -24.74 6.66 3.71
N ASP A 178 -24.80 5.58 2.93
CA ASP A 178 -24.32 4.25 3.34
C ASP A 178 -22.81 4.13 3.13
N PHE A 179 -22.30 4.67 2.02
CA PHE A 179 -20.87 4.76 1.72
C PHE A 179 -20.11 5.68 2.68
N GLU A 180 -20.71 6.79 3.12
CA GLU A 180 -20.07 7.65 4.13
C GLU A 180 -19.92 6.96 5.50
N ARG A 181 -20.73 5.94 5.78
CA ARG A 181 -20.77 5.21 7.06
C ARG A 181 -19.98 3.90 7.06
N HIS A 182 -19.48 3.45 5.92
CA HIS A 182 -18.77 2.18 5.80
C HIS A 182 -17.54 2.33 4.92
N ALA A 183 -16.48 1.61 5.27
CA ALA A 183 -15.37 1.39 4.33
C ALA A 183 -15.72 0.17 3.46
N VAL A 184 -15.45 0.26 2.16
CA VAL A 184 -15.61 -0.87 1.22
C VAL A 184 -14.26 -1.51 1.01
N LEU A 185 -14.16 -2.82 1.27
CA LEU A 185 -12.98 -3.61 0.95
C LEU A 185 -13.29 -4.54 -0.21
N ASP A 186 -12.61 -4.32 -1.33
CA ASP A 186 -12.62 -5.21 -2.49
C ASP A 186 -11.50 -6.24 -2.34
N VAL A 187 -11.82 -7.49 -2.67
CA VAL A 187 -10.91 -8.63 -2.50
C VAL A 187 -10.58 -9.24 -3.85
N TYR A 188 -9.30 -9.45 -4.12
CA TYR A 188 -8.78 -10.01 -5.36
C TYR A 188 -7.88 -11.21 -5.07
N ALA A 189 -7.94 -12.23 -5.91
CA ALA A 189 -6.99 -13.33 -5.86
C ALA A 189 -5.61 -12.83 -6.30
N LEU A 190 -4.56 -13.01 -5.49
CA LEU A 190 -3.25 -12.43 -5.80
C LEU A 190 -2.58 -13.07 -7.03
N HIS A 191 -2.89 -14.34 -7.31
CA HIS A 191 -2.27 -15.12 -8.38
C HIS A 191 -2.85 -14.84 -9.77
N SER A 192 -4.13 -14.47 -9.85
CA SER A 192 -4.84 -14.20 -11.11
C SER A 192 -5.30 -12.75 -11.23
N GLY A 193 -5.32 -12.00 -10.12
CA GLY A 193 -5.89 -10.66 -9.98
C GLY A 193 -7.40 -10.62 -10.15
N ASP A 194 -8.06 -11.76 -10.20
CA ASP A 194 -9.50 -11.83 -10.36
C ASP A 194 -10.17 -11.29 -9.11
N TYR A 195 -11.13 -10.40 -9.32
CA TYR A 195 -12.05 -9.96 -8.29
C TYR A 195 -12.82 -11.16 -7.71
N GLN A 196 -12.86 -11.25 -6.38
CA GLN A 196 -13.52 -12.33 -5.65
C GLN A 196 -14.86 -11.85 -5.09
N HIS A 197 -14.84 -10.78 -4.30
CA HIS A 197 -16.02 -10.19 -3.65
C HIS A 197 -15.64 -8.83 -3.04
N SER A 198 -16.63 -8.12 -2.50
CA SER A 198 -16.46 -6.94 -1.66
C SER A 198 -17.23 -7.12 -0.37
N PHE A 199 -16.76 -6.50 0.70
CA PHE A 199 -17.48 -6.45 1.98
C PHE A 199 -17.35 -5.08 2.64
N TYR A 200 -18.31 -4.79 3.50
CA TYR A 200 -18.42 -3.52 4.20
C TYR A 200 -17.84 -3.59 5.59
N VAL A 201 -17.06 -2.58 5.95
CA VAL A 201 -16.50 -2.41 7.28
C VAL A 201 -17.19 -1.22 7.93
N PRO A 202 -18.02 -1.44 8.98
CA PRO A 202 -18.73 -0.35 9.61
C PRO A 202 -17.79 0.60 10.33
N GLN A 203 -18.22 1.85 10.44
CA GLN A 203 -17.66 2.80 11.40
C GLN A 203 -17.72 2.24 12.82
N PHE A 204 -16.71 2.53 13.62
CA PHE A 204 -16.71 2.20 15.04
C PHE A 204 -16.84 3.48 15.87
N LYS A 205 -17.93 3.59 16.63
CA LYS A 205 -18.23 4.79 17.45
C LYS A 205 -18.19 6.11 16.66
N GLY A 206 -18.66 6.10 15.41
CA GLY A 206 -18.65 7.26 14.52
C GLY A 206 -17.30 7.57 13.86
N HIS A 207 -16.27 6.76 14.13
CA HIS A 207 -14.96 6.89 13.50
C HIS A 207 -14.87 5.95 12.28
N GLY A 208 -14.38 6.48 11.16
CA GLY A 208 -14.07 5.71 9.96
C GLY A 208 -12.80 4.87 10.09
N LEU A 209 -12.71 3.81 9.29
CA LEU A 209 -11.54 2.93 9.23
C LEU A 209 -10.30 3.71 8.76
N LYS A 210 -9.25 3.75 9.59
CA LYS A 210 -7.97 4.43 9.29
C LYS A 210 -6.93 3.49 8.70
N ALA A 211 -6.85 2.28 9.24
CA ALA A 211 -5.97 1.22 8.76
C ALA A 211 -6.56 -0.13 9.15
N PHE A 212 -6.12 -1.19 8.51
CA PHE A 212 -6.50 -2.54 8.89
C PHE A 212 -5.37 -3.52 8.67
N VAL A 213 -5.48 -4.70 9.27
CA VAL A 213 -4.68 -5.89 8.96
C VAL A 213 -5.58 -7.12 9.05
N ILE A 214 -5.21 -8.16 8.32
CA ILE A 214 -5.86 -9.47 8.42
C ILE A 214 -4.83 -10.44 8.95
N VAL A 215 -5.19 -11.13 10.04
CA VAL A 215 -4.28 -12.04 10.74
C VAL A 215 -5.08 -13.27 11.12
N GLN A 216 -4.67 -14.43 10.61
CA GLN A 216 -5.29 -15.73 10.93
C GLN A 216 -6.81 -15.75 10.68
N GLY A 217 -7.26 -15.15 9.57
CA GLY A 217 -8.67 -15.08 9.19
C GLY A 217 -9.51 -14.07 9.99
N ASP A 218 -8.90 -13.26 10.86
CA ASP A 218 -9.58 -12.16 11.54
C ASP A 218 -9.18 -10.81 10.96
N PHE A 219 -10.16 -9.91 10.91
CA PHE A 219 -9.97 -8.52 10.51
C PHE A 219 -9.73 -7.65 11.75
N TYR A 220 -8.65 -6.89 11.75
CA TYR A 220 -8.36 -5.89 12.78
C TYR A 220 -8.39 -4.50 12.15
N GLY A 221 -9.37 -3.69 12.55
CA GLY A 221 -9.51 -2.30 12.12
C GLY A 221 -8.99 -1.33 13.16
N LEU A 222 -8.25 -0.32 12.71
CA LEU A 222 -7.85 0.84 13.49
C LEU A 222 -8.80 2.00 13.19
N TYR A 223 -9.40 2.55 14.25
CA TYR A 223 -10.38 3.63 14.20
C TYR A 223 -9.96 4.70 15.21
N ASP A 224 -9.17 5.68 14.77
CA ASP A 224 -8.50 6.66 15.63
C ASP A 224 -7.82 5.99 16.84
N GLY A 225 -8.38 6.11 18.05
CA GLY A 225 -7.83 5.52 19.28
C GLY A 225 -8.25 4.07 19.57
N TYR A 226 -9.00 3.42 18.66
CA TYR A 226 -9.56 2.09 18.88
C TYR A 226 -8.98 1.06 17.92
N LEU A 227 -8.52 -0.07 18.46
CA LEU A 227 -8.26 -1.29 17.70
C LEU A 227 -9.43 -2.26 17.93
N VAL A 228 -10.10 -2.67 16.85
CA VAL A 228 -11.31 -3.51 16.91
C VAL A 228 -11.10 -4.75 16.06
N ARG A 229 -11.42 -5.92 16.64
CA ARG A 229 -11.36 -7.22 15.98
C ARG A 229 -12.74 -7.62 15.47
N TYR A 230 -12.78 -8.17 14.27
CA TYR A 230 -13.95 -8.79 13.67
C TYR A 230 -13.55 -10.17 13.15
N ARG A 231 -14.42 -11.15 13.35
CA ARG A 231 -14.33 -12.45 12.68
C ARG A 231 -14.74 -12.29 11.24
N MET A 232 -13.95 -12.85 10.32
CA MET A 232 -14.31 -12.87 8.90
C MET A 232 -15.06 -14.16 8.56
N THR A 233 -16.09 -14.01 7.75
CA THR A 233 -16.64 -15.07 6.91
C THR A 233 -16.24 -14.77 5.47
N THR A 234 -16.55 -15.67 4.52
CA THR A 234 -16.10 -15.54 3.13
C THR A 234 -16.42 -14.19 2.50
N ASN A 235 -17.56 -13.56 2.84
CA ASN A 235 -18.02 -12.32 2.21
C ASN A 235 -18.44 -11.22 3.21
N ASP A 236 -18.18 -11.38 4.51
CA ASP A 236 -18.67 -10.45 5.54
C ASP A 236 -17.85 -10.54 6.83
N ILE A 237 -17.96 -9.53 7.69
CA ILE A 237 -17.29 -9.47 8.99
C ILE A 237 -18.29 -9.29 10.15
N THR A 238 -18.06 -9.98 11.26
CA THR A 238 -18.87 -9.84 12.49
C THR A 238 -17.97 -9.53 13.67
N ARG A 239 -18.33 -8.50 14.46
CA ARG A 239 -17.52 -8.09 15.62
C ARG A 239 -17.37 -9.25 16.61
N ALA A 240 -16.12 -9.53 17.00
CA ALA A 240 -15.77 -10.61 17.92
C ALA A 240 -16.05 -10.26 19.39
#